data_AF-A0A8U0WDV9-F1
#
_entry.id   AF-A0A8U0WDV9-F1
#
_cell.length_a   1.000
_cell.length_b   1.000
_cell.length_c   1.000
_cell.angle_alpha   90.00
_cell.angle_beta   90.00
_cell.angle_gamma   90.00
#
_symmetry.space_group_name_H-M   'P 1'
#
loop_
_entity.id
_entity.type
_entity.pdbx_description
1 polymer ?
#
loop_
_entity_poly.entity_id
_entity_poly.type
_entity_poly.pdbx_seq_one_letter_code
_entity_poly.pdbx_strand_id
1 'polypeptide(L)'
;MEINLRVWLVIQQITTLCVAKRILGVFPHFGYSHFKVYYPLLHALAERGHNVTVITYIHSPNSPEFYEEWLLKNEQVKEIVSLSGTWPSRSWGNLLKEYLLLHREGQSSCKKLYESGFVQRALDQHLIQPYDLVITEYFNSDCQLVLPHLMNLPIVGFSSCLLMPWYYERLLMPDTPSYIQSEFIGYPEPLEWYQRIENFLQAKLLALLYRFYTNHCDNMLINSYFKWLFPDVNSIAKRQTRIVFGNQHYSLMGIRPSNQQFIEVGGIHINESSINDRELPKNIKTFLENADQGVLFISWGSMIKFSTMPNNLIKRIVAVLLRFDVKVIWKWESDKIPTESEKFLFIKWAPQLQLLCHPKVKYFWGHGGLLGITEALYCGKPMLITPIYGDQFVNSYAVKNRRIGYVLGYLDMRSSEYSLYAAFKNLTRSGYEHRAKEFSEMFRHRENKPIDTAVWWVEHLLKYKSTSETLHSYAIELNWFVFNSLDAIMVIIVSIVVIKKVFLGEGETYKDFLFFLFLGVLILYSFFSK
;
A
#
# COMPACT_ATOMS: atom_id res chain seq x y z
N MET A 1 -35.06 -49.18 -5.71
CA MET A 1 -34.92 -47.74 -6.03
C MET A 1 -33.48 -47.51 -6.46
N GLU A 2 -33.20 -47.74 -7.73
CA GLU A 2 -31.88 -47.40 -8.30
C GLU A 2 -31.85 -45.89 -8.51
N ILE A 3 -31.20 -45.16 -7.62
CA ILE A 3 -30.87 -43.76 -7.87
C ILE A 3 -29.86 -43.79 -9.02
N ASN A 4 -30.31 -43.36 -10.19
CA ASN A 4 -29.56 -43.35 -11.43
C ASN A 4 -28.21 -42.66 -11.18
N LEU A 5 -27.10 -43.35 -11.43
CA LEU A 5 -25.74 -42.86 -11.18
C LEU A 5 -25.51 -41.48 -11.85
N ARG A 6 -26.20 -41.21 -12.96
CA ARG A 6 -26.21 -39.91 -13.65
C ARG A 6 -26.88 -38.80 -12.84
N VAL A 7 -27.96 -39.10 -12.13
CA VAL A 7 -28.63 -38.15 -11.22
C VAL A 7 -27.73 -37.87 -10.02
N TRP A 8 -27.00 -38.87 -9.50
CA TRP A 8 -26.05 -38.66 -8.41
C TRP A 8 -24.82 -37.85 -8.87
N LEU A 9 -24.31 -38.07 -10.08
CA LEU A 9 -23.23 -37.29 -10.69
C LEU A 9 -23.68 -35.86 -11.03
N VAL A 10 -24.92 -35.68 -11.51
CA VAL A 10 -25.51 -34.35 -11.73
C VAL A 10 -25.76 -33.64 -10.41
N ILE A 11 -26.23 -34.33 -9.35
CA ILE A 11 -26.35 -33.76 -8.00
C ILE A 11 -24.97 -33.43 -7.43
N GLN A 12 -23.94 -34.26 -7.64
CA GLN A 12 -22.56 -33.94 -7.24
C GLN A 12 -21.99 -32.73 -8.00
N GLN A 13 -22.28 -32.62 -9.30
CA GLN A 13 -21.95 -31.46 -10.13
C GLN A 13 -22.75 -30.20 -9.70
N ILE A 14 -24.00 -30.37 -9.26
CA ILE A 14 -24.86 -29.32 -8.71
C ILE A 14 -24.38 -28.92 -7.30
N THR A 15 -23.86 -29.83 -6.47
CA THR A 15 -23.25 -29.48 -5.18
C THR A 15 -21.85 -28.89 -5.31
N THR A 16 -21.23 -29.01 -6.48
CA THR A 16 -20.03 -28.25 -6.87
C THR A 16 -20.39 -26.99 -7.68
N LEU A 17 -21.67 -26.60 -7.75
CA LEU A 17 -22.04 -25.23 -8.10
C LEU A 17 -21.45 -24.32 -7.03
N CYS A 18 -20.57 -23.42 -7.49
CA CYS A 18 -20.01 -22.34 -6.70
C CYS A 18 -21.14 -21.65 -5.93
N VAL A 19 -21.20 -21.85 -4.60
CA VAL A 19 -22.15 -21.12 -3.77
C VAL A 19 -21.68 -19.66 -3.79
N ALA A 20 -22.44 -18.82 -4.50
CA ALA A 20 -22.24 -17.38 -4.53
C ALA A 20 -22.17 -16.86 -3.07
N LYS A 21 -21.01 -16.29 -2.72
CA LYS A 21 -20.76 -15.68 -1.40
C LYS A 21 -21.06 -14.19 -1.40
N ARG A 22 -21.42 -13.64 -0.25
CA ARG A 22 -21.65 -12.21 -0.06
C ARG A 22 -20.43 -11.57 0.56
N ILE A 23 -19.85 -10.58 -0.12
CA ILE A 23 -18.61 -9.92 0.29
C ILE A 23 -18.90 -8.43 0.49
N LEU A 24 -18.49 -7.90 1.63
CA LEU A 24 -18.57 -6.47 1.92
C LEU A 24 -17.19 -5.82 1.74
N GLY A 25 -17.09 -4.88 0.80
CA GLY A 25 -15.93 -4.03 0.58
C GLY A 25 -16.07 -2.70 1.33
N VAL A 26 -15.11 -2.30 2.15
CA VAL A 26 -15.14 -1.00 2.86
C VAL A 26 -13.85 -0.22 2.60
N PHE A 27 -13.96 0.84 1.79
CA PHE A 27 -12.82 1.63 1.32
C PHE A 27 -13.10 3.12 1.57
N PRO A 28 -12.90 3.58 2.82
CA PRO A 28 -13.30 4.92 3.22
C PRO A 28 -12.30 6.01 2.78
N HIS A 29 -11.17 5.69 2.17
CA HIS A 29 -10.27 6.73 1.67
C HIS A 29 -10.77 7.31 0.32
N PHE A 30 -10.66 8.62 0.15
CA PHE A 30 -11.18 9.33 -1.03
C PHE A 30 -10.21 9.39 -2.23
N GLY A 31 -8.99 8.89 -2.09
CA GLY A 31 -7.96 8.95 -3.14
C GLY A 31 -8.25 7.99 -4.30
N TYR A 32 -8.39 8.51 -5.53
CA TYR A 32 -8.69 7.69 -6.71
C TYR A 32 -7.62 6.64 -6.98
N SER A 33 -6.35 6.99 -6.75
CA SER A 33 -5.22 6.08 -6.88
C SER A 33 -5.31 4.87 -5.94
N HIS A 34 -5.92 5.00 -4.77
CA HIS A 34 -6.09 3.89 -3.83
C HIS A 34 -7.15 2.93 -4.35
N PHE A 35 -8.34 3.45 -4.66
CA PHE A 35 -9.44 2.61 -5.12
C PHE A 35 -9.12 1.91 -6.45
N LYS A 36 -8.27 2.51 -7.29
CA LYS A 36 -7.74 1.88 -8.52
C LYS A 36 -7.00 0.55 -8.26
N VAL A 37 -6.45 0.37 -7.08
CA VAL A 37 -5.80 -0.89 -6.67
C VAL A 37 -6.83 -1.93 -6.21
N TYR A 38 -7.91 -1.49 -5.59
CA TYR A 38 -8.86 -2.36 -4.92
C TYR A 38 -9.96 -2.90 -5.84
N TYR A 39 -10.55 -2.03 -6.68
CA TYR A 39 -11.68 -2.42 -7.52
C TYR A 39 -11.40 -3.60 -8.46
N PRO A 40 -10.18 -3.84 -8.99
CA PRO A 40 -9.93 -5.00 -9.85
C PRO A 40 -10.26 -6.33 -9.15
N LEU A 41 -9.85 -6.49 -7.88
CA LEU A 41 -10.17 -7.67 -7.08
C LEU A 41 -11.68 -7.81 -6.87
N LEU A 42 -12.34 -6.72 -6.51
CA LEU A 42 -13.78 -6.72 -6.23
C LEU A 42 -14.58 -7.06 -7.50
N HIS A 43 -14.15 -6.55 -8.66
CA HIS A 43 -14.74 -6.88 -9.96
C HIS A 43 -14.54 -8.36 -10.29
N ALA A 44 -13.31 -8.87 -10.17
CA ALA A 44 -13.03 -10.27 -10.48
C ALA A 44 -13.84 -11.24 -9.59
N LEU A 45 -14.08 -10.88 -8.32
CA LEU A 45 -14.95 -11.67 -7.44
C LEU A 45 -16.42 -11.62 -7.91
N ALA A 46 -16.92 -10.45 -8.31
CA ALA A 46 -18.28 -10.29 -8.83
C ALA A 46 -18.48 -11.03 -10.17
N GLU A 47 -17.54 -10.93 -11.10
CA GLU A 47 -17.52 -11.66 -12.39
C GLU A 47 -17.52 -13.18 -12.19
N ARG A 48 -17.03 -13.67 -11.05
CA ARG A 48 -17.05 -15.08 -10.65
C ARG A 48 -18.34 -15.50 -9.91
N GLY A 49 -19.31 -14.59 -9.81
CA GLY A 49 -20.64 -14.84 -9.27
C GLY A 49 -20.81 -14.54 -7.78
N HIS A 50 -19.81 -13.93 -7.11
CA HIS A 50 -19.99 -13.42 -5.75
C HIS A 50 -20.83 -12.14 -5.76
N ASN A 51 -21.65 -11.93 -4.73
CA ASN A 51 -22.36 -10.67 -4.55
C ASN A 51 -21.50 -9.72 -3.73
N VAL A 52 -21.04 -8.64 -4.35
CA VAL A 52 -20.05 -7.72 -3.78
C VAL A 52 -20.72 -6.35 -3.56
N THR A 53 -20.85 -5.97 -2.29
CA THR A 53 -21.34 -4.64 -1.90
C THR A 53 -20.16 -3.79 -1.44
N VAL A 54 -20.00 -2.57 -1.96
CA VAL A 54 -18.81 -1.75 -1.72
C VAL A 54 -19.19 -0.36 -1.20
N ILE A 55 -18.66 0.01 -0.04
CA ILE A 55 -18.73 1.37 0.51
C ILE A 55 -17.47 2.13 0.09
N THR A 56 -17.62 3.20 -0.69
CA THR A 56 -16.49 3.95 -1.28
C THR A 56 -16.89 5.39 -1.61
N TYR A 57 -15.91 6.28 -1.83
CA TYR A 57 -16.14 7.61 -2.40
C TYR A 57 -16.17 7.61 -3.93
N ILE A 58 -15.57 6.59 -4.55
CA ILE A 58 -15.20 6.60 -5.95
C ILE A 58 -16.06 5.59 -6.70
N HIS A 59 -16.72 6.06 -7.75
CA HIS A 59 -17.42 5.18 -8.69
C HIS A 59 -16.40 4.38 -9.51
N SER A 60 -16.53 3.05 -9.49
CA SER A 60 -15.72 2.15 -10.29
C SER A 60 -16.20 2.12 -11.74
N PRO A 61 -15.30 2.29 -12.73
CA PRO A 61 -15.68 2.22 -14.14
C PRO A 61 -16.04 0.79 -14.55
N ASN A 62 -17.11 0.64 -15.35
CA ASN A 62 -17.54 -0.65 -15.92
C ASN A 62 -17.79 -1.74 -14.87
N SER A 63 -18.58 -1.43 -13.85
CA SER A 63 -18.95 -2.37 -12.80
C SER A 63 -19.68 -3.60 -13.37
N PRO A 64 -19.29 -4.84 -12.98
CA PRO A 64 -19.90 -6.08 -13.48
C PRO A 64 -21.28 -6.36 -12.84
N GLU A 65 -21.96 -7.39 -13.33
CA GLU A 65 -23.13 -7.95 -12.65
C GLU A 65 -22.74 -8.42 -11.23
N PHE A 66 -23.65 -8.28 -10.26
CA PHE A 66 -23.43 -8.59 -8.82
C PHE A 66 -22.47 -7.66 -8.06
N TYR A 67 -22.22 -6.46 -8.59
CA TYR A 67 -21.46 -5.41 -7.92
C TYR A 67 -22.37 -4.21 -7.57
N GLU A 68 -22.53 -3.91 -6.28
CA GLU A 68 -23.31 -2.77 -5.77
C GLU A 68 -22.42 -1.76 -5.04
N GLU A 69 -22.52 -0.48 -5.40
CA GLU A 69 -21.77 0.59 -4.75
C GLU A 69 -22.64 1.49 -3.87
N TRP A 70 -22.15 1.76 -2.67
CA TRP A 70 -22.69 2.75 -1.74
C TRP A 70 -21.74 3.93 -1.66
N LEU A 71 -22.04 4.95 -2.46
CA LEU A 71 -21.20 6.13 -2.60
C LEU A 71 -21.33 7.06 -1.40
N LEU A 72 -20.22 7.28 -0.69
CA LEU A 72 -20.08 8.28 0.36
C LEU A 72 -20.20 9.67 -0.26
N LYS A 73 -21.43 10.21 -0.28
CA LYS A 73 -21.75 11.54 -0.84
C LYS A 73 -21.04 12.64 -0.04
N ASN A 74 -20.80 13.79 -0.69
CA ASN A 74 -20.35 15.09 -0.13
C ASN A 74 -18.86 15.46 -0.21
N GLU A 75 -18.04 14.75 -0.99
CA GLU A 75 -16.81 15.35 -1.50
C GLU A 75 -16.68 15.14 -3.00
N GLN A 76 -16.57 16.26 -3.74
CA GLN A 76 -15.79 16.21 -4.96
C GLN A 76 -14.43 15.68 -4.53
N VAL A 77 -14.01 14.55 -5.09
CA VAL A 77 -12.66 13.98 -4.99
C VAL A 77 -11.67 15.15 -4.90
N LYS A 78 -11.21 15.47 -3.68
CA LYS A 78 -10.45 16.69 -3.36
C LYS A 78 -9.01 16.49 -3.85
N GLU A 79 -8.84 16.30 -5.15
CA GLU A 79 -7.54 16.08 -5.75
C GLU A 79 -6.99 17.38 -6.30
N ILE A 80 -6.44 18.21 -5.40
CA ILE A 80 -5.44 19.20 -5.78
C ILE A 80 -4.45 19.37 -4.62
N VAL A 81 -3.42 18.51 -4.54
CA VAL A 81 -2.21 18.88 -3.82
C VAL A 81 -1.53 19.96 -4.66
N SER A 82 -1.78 21.22 -4.33
CA SER A 82 -1.07 22.34 -4.95
C SER A 82 0.42 22.23 -4.61
N LEU A 83 1.30 22.43 -5.60
CA LEU A 83 2.75 22.48 -5.38
C LEU A 83 3.18 23.63 -4.44
N SER A 84 2.28 24.58 -4.16
CA SER A 84 2.49 25.61 -3.13
C SER A 84 2.33 25.10 -1.69
N GLY A 85 1.61 23.98 -1.49
CA GLY A 85 1.37 23.35 -0.19
C GLY A 85 2.24 22.11 0.07
N THR A 86 3.09 21.71 -0.88
CA THR A 86 3.94 20.51 -0.77
C THR A 86 5.20 20.75 0.04
N TRP A 87 5.68 19.70 0.73
CA TRP A 87 6.90 19.73 1.54
C TRP A 87 8.00 18.86 0.95
N PRO A 88 8.67 19.28 -0.14
CA PRO A 88 9.66 18.45 -0.81
C PRO A 88 10.88 18.10 0.06
N SER A 89 11.14 18.85 1.14
CA SER A 89 12.17 18.50 2.12
C SER A 89 11.67 17.49 3.14
N ARG A 90 12.52 16.51 3.46
CA ARG A 90 12.24 15.42 4.41
C ARG A 90 12.70 15.75 5.84
N SER A 91 12.54 17.01 6.26
CA SER A 91 12.86 17.37 7.65
C SER A 91 11.87 16.75 8.62
N TRP A 92 12.28 16.49 9.86
CA TRP A 92 11.41 15.93 10.91
C TRP A 92 10.09 16.69 11.08
N GLY A 93 10.12 18.01 10.99
CA GLY A 93 8.90 18.84 11.07
C GLY A 93 7.94 18.58 9.91
N ASN A 94 8.44 18.31 8.70
CA ASN A 94 7.60 17.99 7.55
C ASN A 94 7.07 16.55 7.61
N LEU A 95 7.88 15.59 8.04
CA LEU A 95 7.44 14.21 8.26
C LEU A 95 6.30 14.14 9.29
N LEU A 96 6.40 14.90 10.39
CA LEU A 96 5.33 15.01 11.38
C LEU A 96 4.08 15.69 10.80
N LYS A 97 4.23 16.73 9.98
CA LYS A 97 3.10 17.38 9.31
C LYS A 97 2.38 16.44 8.35
N GLU A 98 3.10 15.64 7.57
CA GLU A 98 2.52 14.63 6.68
C GLU A 98 1.74 13.58 7.46
N TYR A 99 2.28 13.10 8.58
CA TYR A 99 1.54 12.21 9.48
C TYR A 99 0.27 12.85 10.03
N LEU A 100 0.35 14.09 10.53
CA LEU A 100 -0.82 14.79 11.08
C LEU A 100 -1.88 15.08 10.01
N LEU A 101 -1.47 15.31 8.77
CA LEU A 101 -2.38 15.46 7.63
C LEU A 101 -3.11 14.13 7.36
N LEU A 102 -2.37 13.03 7.23
CA LEU A 102 -2.94 11.69 7.03
C LEU A 102 -3.89 11.29 8.16
N HIS A 103 -3.53 11.59 9.42
CA HIS A 103 -4.39 11.38 10.56
C HIS A 103 -5.71 12.16 10.43
N ARG A 104 -5.66 13.45 10.12
CA ARG A 104 -6.86 14.29 9.93
C ARG A 104 -7.75 13.79 8.80
N GLU A 105 -7.15 13.36 7.69
CA GLU A 105 -7.86 12.75 6.57
C GLU A 105 -8.52 11.43 6.98
N GLY A 106 -7.82 10.58 7.73
CA GLY A 106 -8.35 9.35 8.32
C GLY A 106 -9.55 9.62 9.23
N GLN A 107 -9.42 10.57 10.16
CA GLN A 107 -10.52 10.95 11.07
C GLN A 107 -11.72 11.53 10.30
N SER A 108 -11.49 12.36 9.28
CA SER A 108 -12.57 12.89 8.44
C SER A 108 -13.29 11.79 7.67
N SER A 109 -12.53 10.87 7.08
CA SER A 109 -13.06 9.72 6.31
C SER A 109 -13.88 8.80 7.22
N CYS A 110 -13.35 8.51 8.41
CA CYS A 110 -14.03 7.76 9.45
C CYS A 110 -15.37 8.43 9.83
N LYS A 111 -15.36 9.71 10.20
CA LYS A 111 -16.59 10.44 10.56
C LYS A 111 -17.67 10.32 9.49
N LYS A 112 -17.30 10.56 8.23
CA LYS A 112 -18.24 10.50 7.09
C LYS A 112 -18.77 9.09 6.82
N LEU A 113 -17.95 8.06 7.00
CA LEU A 113 -18.40 6.66 6.90
C LEU A 113 -19.59 6.42 7.85
N TYR A 114 -19.51 6.91 9.09
CA TYR A 114 -20.57 6.74 10.08
C TYR A 114 -21.77 7.66 9.81
N GLU A 115 -21.53 8.94 9.47
CA GLU A 115 -22.60 9.90 9.13
C GLU A 115 -23.40 9.50 7.88
N SER A 116 -22.83 8.68 6.99
CA SER A 116 -23.51 8.22 5.77
C SER A 116 -24.71 7.30 6.02
N GLY A 117 -24.80 6.70 7.21
CA GLY A 117 -25.78 5.65 7.52
C GLY A 117 -25.45 4.28 6.93
N PHE A 118 -24.39 4.16 6.12
CA PHE A 118 -24.02 2.88 5.49
C PHE A 118 -23.46 1.85 6.47
N VAL A 119 -22.87 2.29 7.59
CA VAL A 119 -22.46 1.37 8.68
C VAL A 119 -23.69 0.64 9.22
N GLN A 120 -24.75 1.38 9.59
CA GLN A 120 -25.98 0.78 10.09
C GLN A 120 -26.67 -0.06 9.01
N ARG A 121 -26.75 0.45 7.78
CA ARG A 121 -27.31 -0.31 6.65
C ARG A 121 -26.59 -1.64 6.41
N ALA A 122 -25.26 -1.68 6.51
CA ALA A 122 -24.48 -2.90 6.36
C ALA A 122 -24.80 -3.92 7.47
N LEU A 123 -24.91 -3.46 8.72
CA LEU A 123 -25.30 -4.30 9.86
C LEU A 123 -26.72 -4.85 9.70
N ASP A 124 -27.68 -4.00 9.33
CA ASP A 124 -29.07 -4.40 9.12
C ASP A 124 -29.19 -5.42 7.99
N GLN A 125 -28.48 -5.21 6.88
CA GLN A 125 -28.44 -6.17 5.78
C GLN A 125 -27.78 -7.48 6.18
N HIS A 126 -26.75 -7.47 7.02
CA HIS A 126 -26.11 -8.69 7.51
C HIS A 126 -27.08 -9.56 8.32
N LEU A 127 -28.03 -8.95 9.04
CA LEU A 127 -29.07 -9.69 9.78
C LEU A 127 -30.07 -10.39 8.85
N ILE A 128 -30.34 -9.81 7.68
CA ILE A 128 -31.30 -10.36 6.70
C ILE A 128 -30.62 -11.38 5.80
N GLN A 129 -29.47 -10.99 5.23
CA GLN A 129 -28.68 -11.81 4.31
C GLN A 129 -27.19 -11.66 4.68
N PRO A 130 -26.66 -12.57 5.51
CA PRO A 130 -25.32 -12.46 6.05
C PRO A 130 -24.23 -12.34 4.98
N TYR A 131 -23.27 -11.47 5.25
CA TYR A 131 -21.98 -11.44 4.56
C TYR A 131 -21.09 -12.57 5.06
N ASP A 132 -20.23 -13.11 4.19
CA ASP A 132 -19.27 -14.18 4.53
C ASP A 132 -17.88 -13.62 4.87
N LEU A 133 -17.55 -12.42 4.38
CA LEU A 133 -16.21 -11.82 4.49
C LEU A 133 -16.26 -10.29 4.34
N VAL A 134 -15.33 -9.60 5.01
CA VAL A 134 -15.06 -8.17 4.77
C VAL A 134 -13.68 -7.99 4.13
N ILE A 135 -13.64 -7.28 3.01
CA ILE A 135 -12.40 -6.78 2.39
C ILE A 135 -12.31 -5.28 2.66
N THR A 136 -11.20 -4.81 3.21
CA THR A 136 -11.11 -3.43 3.66
C THR A 136 -9.73 -2.81 3.49
N GLU A 137 -9.71 -1.50 3.28
CA GLU A 137 -8.47 -0.74 3.18
C GLU A 137 -7.66 -0.75 4.49
N TYR A 138 -6.35 -1.00 4.39
CA TYR A 138 -5.36 -0.85 5.47
C TYR A 138 -4.44 0.31 5.11
N PHE A 139 -4.77 1.51 5.62
CA PHE A 139 -4.04 2.74 5.35
C PHE A 139 -3.91 3.66 6.60
N ASN A 140 -4.82 4.62 6.79
CA ASN A 140 -4.66 5.74 7.74
C ASN A 140 -5.74 5.86 8.83
N SER A 141 -6.67 4.91 8.92
CA SER A 141 -7.65 4.77 10.01
C SER A 141 -8.14 3.31 10.07
N ASP A 142 -8.58 2.87 11.24
CA ASP A 142 -9.14 1.53 11.46
C ASP A 142 -10.65 1.54 11.80
N CYS A 143 -11.33 2.67 11.63
CA CYS A 143 -12.74 2.82 12.00
C CYS A 143 -13.70 1.84 11.33
N GLN A 144 -13.36 1.36 10.14
CA GLN A 144 -14.09 0.40 9.36
C GLN A 144 -14.03 -1.02 9.93
N LEU A 145 -13.06 -1.32 10.80
CA LEU A 145 -12.90 -2.65 11.41
C LEU A 145 -14.04 -2.98 12.40
N VAL A 146 -14.87 -2.01 12.77
CA VAL A 146 -16.07 -2.25 13.58
C VAL A 146 -17.05 -3.21 12.90
N LEU A 147 -17.19 -3.10 11.58
CA LEU A 147 -18.17 -3.87 10.80
C LEU A 147 -17.87 -5.37 10.87
N PRO A 148 -16.65 -5.84 10.50
CA PRO A 148 -16.31 -7.25 10.64
C PRO A 148 -16.34 -7.74 12.09
N HIS A 149 -16.04 -6.87 13.06
CA HIS A 149 -16.14 -7.23 14.48
C HIS A 149 -17.59 -7.53 14.88
N LEU A 150 -18.51 -6.61 14.62
CA LEU A 150 -19.93 -6.75 14.97
C LEU A 150 -20.63 -7.85 14.18
N MET A 151 -20.17 -8.13 12.95
CA MET A 151 -20.68 -9.23 12.12
C MET A 151 -20.01 -10.59 12.42
N ASN A 152 -19.01 -10.62 13.31
CA ASN A 152 -18.18 -11.81 13.58
C ASN A 152 -17.57 -12.43 12.30
N LEU A 153 -17.00 -11.59 11.44
CA LEU A 153 -16.42 -11.97 10.15
C LEU A 153 -14.89 -11.87 10.14
N PRO A 154 -14.21 -12.69 9.31
CA PRO A 154 -12.79 -12.51 9.05
C PRO A 154 -12.52 -11.25 8.22
N ILE A 155 -11.34 -10.67 8.40
CA ILE A 155 -10.88 -9.48 7.69
C ILE A 155 -9.81 -9.86 6.67
N VAL A 156 -10.03 -9.41 5.42
CA VAL A 156 -8.99 -9.29 4.40
C VAL A 156 -8.60 -7.82 4.31
N GLY A 157 -7.39 -7.49 4.79
CA GLY A 157 -6.83 -6.17 4.63
C GLY A 157 -6.28 -5.99 3.22
N PHE A 158 -6.34 -4.77 2.68
CA PHE A 158 -5.77 -4.44 1.38
C PHE A 158 -5.05 -3.09 1.46
N SER A 159 -3.74 -3.08 1.22
CA SER A 159 -2.92 -1.89 1.15
C SER A 159 -2.60 -1.52 -0.30
N SER A 160 -2.92 -0.29 -0.69
CA SER A 160 -2.61 0.28 -2.02
C SER A 160 -1.15 0.69 -2.19
N CYS A 161 -0.42 0.82 -1.10
CA CYS A 161 0.97 1.24 -1.02
C CYS A 161 1.86 0.15 -0.39
N LEU A 162 3.13 0.49 -0.14
CA LEU A 162 3.97 -0.28 0.77
C LEU A 162 3.29 -0.34 2.14
N LEU A 163 3.49 -1.44 2.87
CA LEU A 163 2.84 -1.60 4.15
C LEU A 163 3.31 -0.53 5.15
N MET A 164 2.36 0.24 5.69
CA MET A 164 2.64 1.29 6.67
C MET A 164 3.33 0.73 7.94
N PRO A 165 4.22 1.51 8.59
CA PRO A 165 4.99 1.05 9.76
C PRO A 165 4.13 0.47 10.90
N TRP A 166 2.89 0.94 11.06
CA TRP A 166 1.97 0.49 12.11
C TRP A 166 1.28 -0.86 11.84
N TYR A 167 1.47 -1.49 10.69
CA TYR A 167 0.86 -2.79 10.39
C TYR A 167 1.78 -4.00 10.63
N TYR A 168 3.10 -3.83 10.71
CA TYR A 168 4.03 -4.96 10.89
C TYR A 168 3.76 -5.74 12.17
N GLU A 169 3.62 -5.06 13.31
CA GLU A 169 3.31 -5.71 14.60
C GLU A 169 1.95 -6.44 14.56
N ARG A 170 0.98 -5.89 13.84
CA ARG A 170 -0.38 -6.46 13.75
C ARG A 170 -0.42 -7.77 12.97
N LEU A 171 0.48 -7.91 12.02
CA LEU A 171 0.63 -9.08 11.18
C LEU A 171 1.74 -10.01 11.68
N LEU A 172 2.31 -9.75 12.86
CA LEU A 172 3.46 -10.48 13.40
C LEU A 172 4.63 -10.58 12.41
N MET A 173 4.81 -9.54 11.59
CA MET A 173 5.91 -9.46 10.65
C MET A 173 7.11 -8.75 11.29
N PRO A 174 8.34 -9.16 10.98
CA PRO A 174 9.53 -8.49 11.47
C PRO A 174 9.57 -7.01 11.04
N ASP A 175 9.54 -6.10 12.02
CA ASP A 175 9.74 -4.67 11.79
C ASP A 175 11.24 -4.33 11.93
N THR A 176 11.96 -4.39 10.81
CA THR A 176 13.42 -4.25 10.75
C THR A 176 13.85 -2.95 10.02
N PRO A 177 13.77 -1.78 10.68
CA PRO A 177 14.09 -0.49 10.05
C PRO A 177 15.61 -0.25 9.88
N SER A 178 16.46 -1.23 10.18
CA SER A 178 17.90 -1.13 9.92
C SER A 178 18.24 -1.18 8.42
N TYR A 179 17.37 -1.78 7.60
CA TYR A 179 17.51 -1.86 6.15
C TYR A 179 16.19 -1.66 5.39
N ILE A 180 15.03 -1.84 6.06
CA ILE A 180 13.72 -1.55 5.47
C ILE A 180 13.36 -0.11 5.76
N GLN A 181 13.23 0.69 4.72
CA GLN A 181 12.91 2.10 4.87
C GLN A 181 11.43 2.30 5.20
N SER A 182 11.17 3.22 6.12
CA SER A 182 9.84 3.69 6.47
C SER A 182 9.32 4.64 5.38
N GLU A 183 7.99 4.67 5.23
CA GLU A 183 7.28 5.11 4.03
C GLU A 183 7.67 6.51 3.53
N PHE A 184 7.87 7.47 4.43
CA PHE A 184 7.96 8.89 4.03
C PHE A 184 9.39 9.45 3.92
N ILE A 185 10.44 8.70 4.30
CA ILE A 185 11.84 9.20 4.31
C ILE A 185 12.47 9.12 2.91
N GLY A 186 12.71 7.91 2.40
CA GLY A 186 13.46 7.65 1.16
C GLY A 186 14.95 8.06 1.20
N TYR A 187 15.83 7.06 1.12
CA TYR A 187 17.28 7.13 1.01
C TYR A 187 17.81 6.11 -0.02
N PRO A 188 18.97 6.37 -0.65
CA PRO A 188 19.63 5.37 -1.48
C PRO A 188 20.16 4.20 -0.64
N GLU A 189 20.18 2.99 -1.20
CA GLU A 189 20.84 1.83 -0.57
C GLU A 189 22.33 1.77 -0.93
N PRO A 190 23.23 1.34 -0.01
CA PRO A 190 22.95 1.00 1.39
C PRO A 190 22.77 2.23 2.30
N LEU A 191 21.96 2.09 3.36
CA LEU A 191 21.76 3.17 4.34
C LEU A 191 23.03 3.47 5.15
N GLU A 192 23.39 4.74 5.23
CA GLU A 192 24.44 5.23 6.12
C GLU A 192 24.01 5.11 7.60
N TRP A 193 24.96 5.15 8.53
CA TRP A 193 24.66 4.87 9.95
C TRP A 193 23.62 5.82 10.56
N TYR A 194 23.68 7.12 10.23
CA TYR A 194 22.71 8.10 10.72
C TYR A 194 21.36 7.95 10.01
N GLN A 195 21.35 7.58 8.73
CA GLN A 195 20.12 7.28 7.98
C GLN A 195 19.38 6.09 8.60
N ARG A 196 20.10 5.08 9.11
CA ARG A 196 19.50 3.98 9.87
C ARG A 196 18.86 4.45 11.17
N ILE A 197 19.50 5.38 11.89
CA ILE A 197 18.94 5.95 13.12
C ILE A 197 17.67 6.76 12.80
N GLU A 198 17.73 7.63 11.80
CA GLU A 198 16.56 8.43 11.39
C GLU A 198 15.41 7.55 10.92
N ASN A 199 15.70 6.52 10.13
CA ASN A 199 14.71 5.57 9.66
C ASN A 199 14.08 4.77 10.81
N PHE A 200 14.89 4.30 11.76
CA PHE A 200 14.41 3.64 12.98
C PHE A 200 13.47 4.57 13.77
N LEU A 201 13.92 5.79 14.06
CA LEU A 201 13.13 6.77 14.81
C LEU A 201 11.81 7.07 14.09
N GLN A 202 11.83 7.21 12.77
CA GLN A 202 10.63 7.48 12.00
C GLN A 202 9.66 6.29 12.06
N ALA A 203 10.12 5.08 11.76
CA ALA A 203 9.28 3.88 11.76
C ALA A 203 8.59 3.70 13.12
N LYS A 204 9.36 3.79 14.22
CA LYS A 204 8.85 3.61 15.57
C LYS A 204 7.95 4.76 16.02
N LEU A 205 8.32 6.01 15.74
CA LEU A 205 7.48 7.16 16.08
C LEU A 205 6.13 7.12 15.36
N LEU A 206 6.11 6.79 14.07
CA LEU A 206 4.87 6.66 13.30
C LEU A 206 3.99 5.52 13.83
N ALA A 207 4.58 4.37 14.16
CA ALA A 207 3.85 3.27 14.78
C ALA A 207 3.23 3.66 16.13
N LEU A 208 3.99 4.34 16.99
CA LEU A 208 3.53 4.84 18.29
C LEU A 208 2.42 5.89 18.13
N LEU A 209 2.60 6.86 17.24
CA LEU A 209 1.59 7.88 16.98
C LEU A 209 0.31 7.22 16.45
N TYR A 210 0.40 6.25 15.55
CA TYR A 210 -0.79 5.57 15.04
C TYR A 210 -1.52 4.82 16.17
N ARG A 211 -0.77 4.06 16.98
CA ARG A 211 -1.32 3.28 18.10
C ARG A 211 -1.97 4.14 19.17
N PHE A 212 -1.31 5.21 19.62
CA PHE A 212 -1.73 5.98 20.79
C PHE A 212 -2.50 7.25 20.46
N TYR A 213 -2.40 7.76 19.23
CA TYR A 213 -3.14 8.94 18.79
C TYR A 213 -4.24 8.58 17.78
N THR A 214 -3.91 7.99 16.63
CA THR A 214 -4.93 7.68 15.60
C THR A 214 -5.96 6.68 16.09
N ASN A 215 -5.53 5.53 16.63
CA ASN A 215 -6.50 4.54 17.14
C ASN A 215 -7.26 5.03 18.36
N HIS A 216 -6.66 5.88 19.19
CA HIS A 216 -7.40 6.52 20.29
C HIS A 216 -8.54 7.37 19.75
N CYS A 217 -8.29 8.22 18.75
CA CYS A 217 -9.32 9.02 18.10
C CYS A 217 -10.35 8.15 17.34
N ASP A 218 -9.91 7.10 16.64
CA ASP A 218 -10.81 6.14 15.99
C ASP A 218 -11.77 5.54 17.03
N ASN A 219 -11.24 4.98 18.13
CA ASN A 219 -12.05 4.39 19.21
C ASN A 219 -13.03 5.42 19.82
N MET A 220 -12.60 6.66 20.06
CA MET A 220 -13.48 7.72 20.59
C MET A 220 -14.64 8.02 19.63
N LEU A 221 -14.36 8.10 18.33
CA LEU A 221 -15.37 8.37 17.32
C LEU A 221 -16.35 7.18 17.26
N ILE A 222 -15.86 5.95 17.20
CA ILE A 222 -16.69 4.74 17.19
C ILE A 222 -17.60 4.70 18.42
N ASN A 223 -17.07 4.97 19.62
CA ASN A 223 -17.83 4.96 20.87
C ASN A 223 -18.94 6.03 20.91
N SER A 224 -18.79 7.12 20.15
CA SER A 224 -19.84 8.13 20.02
C SER A 224 -21.08 7.61 19.29
N TYR A 225 -20.91 6.64 18.38
CA TYR A 225 -22.00 5.95 17.66
C TYR A 225 -22.44 4.66 18.35
N PHE A 226 -21.50 3.90 18.92
CA PHE A 226 -21.73 2.62 19.59
C PHE A 226 -21.29 2.67 21.06
N LYS A 227 -22.11 3.28 21.93
CA LYS A 227 -21.77 3.52 23.35
C LYS A 227 -21.44 2.26 24.18
N TRP A 228 -21.91 1.10 23.73
CA TRP A 228 -21.72 -0.20 24.39
C TRP A 228 -20.55 -1.00 23.81
N LEU A 229 -19.87 -0.48 22.78
CA LEU A 229 -18.75 -1.14 22.16
C LEU A 229 -17.47 -0.78 22.92
N PHE A 230 -16.76 -1.80 23.39
CA PHE A 230 -15.53 -1.66 24.17
C PHE A 230 -14.22 -2.14 23.51
N PRO A 231 -14.18 -2.95 22.42
CA PRO A 231 -12.92 -3.41 21.86
C PRO A 231 -12.17 -2.28 21.14
N ASP A 232 -10.90 -2.20 21.47
CA ASP A 232 -9.91 -1.37 20.78
C ASP A 232 -9.69 -1.85 19.33
N VAL A 233 -9.79 -0.95 18.35
CA VAL A 233 -9.63 -1.27 16.92
C VAL A 233 -8.32 -1.99 16.60
N ASN A 234 -7.24 -1.70 17.34
CA ASN A 234 -5.97 -2.39 17.16
C ASN A 234 -6.03 -3.86 17.62
N SER A 235 -6.83 -4.17 18.64
CA SER A 235 -7.10 -5.55 19.08
C SER A 235 -7.92 -6.29 18.04
N ILE A 236 -8.96 -5.63 17.47
CA ILE A 236 -9.75 -6.17 16.36
C ILE A 236 -8.83 -6.50 15.17
N ALA A 237 -7.99 -5.55 14.77
CA ALA A 237 -7.04 -5.75 13.68
C ALA A 237 -6.13 -6.96 13.93
N LYS A 238 -5.51 -7.06 15.11
CA LYS A 238 -4.61 -8.18 15.46
C LYS A 238 -5.33 -9.54 15.41
N ARG A 239 -6.55 -9.63 15.92
CA ARG A 239 -7.26 -10.92 16.12
C ARG A 239 -8.06 -11.39 14.91
N GLN A 240 -8.59 -10.47 14.11
CA GLN A 240 -9.54 -10.81 13.03
C GLN A 240 -8.95 -10.71 11.62
N THR A 241 -7.78 -10.08 11.44
CA THR A 241 -7.06 -10.08 10.15
C THR A 241 -6.53 -11.46 9.83
N ARG A 242 -6.95 -12.02 8.70
CA ARG A 242 -6.46 -13.33 8.24
C ARG A 242 -5.35 -13.17 7.23
N ILE A 243 -5.57 -12.28 6.25
CA ILE A 243 -4.56 -11.93 5.25
C ILE A 243 -4.59 -10.43 4.97
N VAL A 244 -3.47 -9.92 4.47
CA VAL A 244 -3.31 -8.57 3.93
C VAL A 244 -2.67 -8.66 2.56
N PHE A 245 -3.38 -8.14 1.56
CA PHE A 245 -2.83 -7.91 0.23
C PHE A 245 -2.00 -6.62 0.23
N GLY A 246 -0.75 -6.70 -0.21
CA GLY A 246 0.11 -5.54 -0.41
C GLY A 246 0.37 -5.27 -1.88
N ASN A 247 0.13 -4.05 -2.35
CA ASN A 247 0.44 -3.64 -3.72
C ASN A 247 1.94 -3.35 -3.91
N GLN A 248 2.78 -4.33 -3.60
CA GLN A 248 4.22 -4.30 -3.74
C GLN A 248 4.74 -5.59 -4.37
N HIS A 249 5.97 -5.55 -4.84
CA HIS A 249 6.65 -6.72 -5.41
C HIS A 249 8.16 -6.63 -5.16
N TYR A 250 8.77 -7.75 -4.80
CA TYR A 250 10.20 -7.84 -4.49
C TYR A 250 11.11 -7.28 -5.61
N SER A 251 10.73 -7.40 -6.88
CA SER A 251 11.57 -6.91 -7.99
C SER A 251 11.78 -5.40 -7.93
N LEU A 252 10.79 -4.64 -7.44
CA LEU A 252 10.93 -3.20 -7.23
C LEU A 252 11.48 -2.92 -5.82
N MET A 253 10.79 -3.41 -4.80
CA MET A 253 10.97 -3.00 -3.41
C MET A 253 12.09 -3.75 -2.67
N GLY A 254 12.63 -4.80 -3.27
CA GLY A 254 13.61 -5.68 -2.64
C GLY A 254 12.97 -6.72 -1.73
N ILE A 255 13.82 -7.58 -1.18
CA ILE A 255 13.40 -8.61 -0.24
C ILE A 255 12.95 -7.98 1.09
N ARG A 256 11.83 -8.45 1.62
CA ARG A 256 11.28 -8.07 2.92
C ARG A 256 10.83 -9.33 3.67
N PRO A 257 11.13 -9.46 4.97
CA PRO A 257 10.59 -10.54 5.78
C PRO A 257 9.07 -10.45 5.81
N SER A 258 8.41 -11.58 5.52
CA SER A 258 6.96 -11.71 5.54
C SER A 258 6.58 -13.11 6.00
N ASN A 259 5.31 -13.28 6.38
CA ASN A 259 4.71 -14.57 6.68
C ASN A 259 3.51 -14.81 5.73
N GLN A 260 2.83 -15.95 5.88
CA GLN A 260 1.72 -16.32 4.99
C GLN A 260 0.47 -15.42 5.09
N GLN A 261 0.40 -14.52 6.09
CA GLN A 261 -0.68 -13.54 6.17
C GLN A 261 -0.46 -12.37 5.20
N PHE A 262 0.75 -12.12 4.72
CA PHE A 262 1.03 -11.01 3.80
C PHE A 262 1.28 -11.52 2.39
N ILE A 263 0.43 -11.11 1.45
CA ILE A 263 0.45 -11.60 0.07
C ILE A 263 0.72 -10.42 -0.87
N GLU A 264 1.84 -10.51 -1.61
CA GLU A 264 2.22 -9.50 -2.59
C GLU A 264 1.38 -9.61 -3.86
N VAL A 265 0.61 -8.56 -4.16
CA VAL A 265 -0.22 -8.43 -5.36
C VAL A 265 0.16 -7.17 -6.16
N GLY A 266 1.42 -6.75 -6.06
CA GLY A 266 1.94 -5.58 -6.77
C GLY A 266 1.66 -5.66 -8.27
N GLY A 267 0.98 -4.64 -8.80
CA GLY A 267 0.56 -4.58 -10.21
C GLY A 267 -0.86 -5.09 -10.49
N ILE A 268 -1.65 -5.41 -9.47
CA ILE A 268 -3.06 -5.85 -9.64
C ILE A 268 -3.96 -4.87 -10.42
N HIS A 269 -3.61 -3.57 -10.43
CA HIS A 269 -4.30 -2.54 -11.20
C HIS A 269 -3.93 -2.53 -12.70
N ILE A 270 -2.93 -3.30 -13.12
CA ILE A 270 -2.49 -3.36 -14.52
C ILE A 270 -3.43 -4.29 -15.27
N ASN A 271 -4.32 -3.70 -16.05
CA ASN A 271 -5.19 -4.43 -16.94
C ASN A 271 -4.53 -4.61 -18.32
N GLU A 272 -4.06 -5.82 -18.60
CA GLU A 272 -3.38 -6.16 -19.86
C GLU A 272 -4.29 -5.99 -21.08
N SER A 273 -5.60 -6.25 -20.96
CA SER A 273 -6.54 -6.07 -22.09
C SER A 273 -6.61 -4.61 -22.51
N SER A 274 -6.51 -3.68 -21.55
CA SER A 274 -6.49 -2.26 -21.83
C SER A 274 -5.28 -1.78 -22.64
N ILE A 275 -4.20 -2.56 -22.71
CA ILE A 275 -3.02 -2.22 -23.52
C ILE A 275 -3.32 -2.34 -25.02
N ASN A 276 -4.12 -3.34 -25.42
CA ASN A 276 -4.37 -3.67 -26.82
C ASN A 276 -5.77 -3.26 -27.32
N ASP A 277 -6.78 -3.20 -26.44
CA ASP A 277 -8.19 -3.14 -26.88
C ASP A 277 -8.75 -1.73 -27.08
N ARG A 278 -8.06 -0.70 -26.58
CA ARG A 278 -8.54 0.68 -26.64
C ARG A 278 -7.66 1.50 -27.57
N GLU A 279 -8.21 1.93 -28.69
CA GLU A 279 -7.52 2.87 -29.58
C GLU A 279 -7.12 4.14 -28.83
N LEU A 280 -5.86 4.54 -28.98
CA LEU A 280 -5.37 5.82 -28.48
C LEU A 280 -6.15 6.97 -29.12
N PRO A 281 -6.47 8.04 -28.37
CA PRO A 281 -7.07 9.25 -28.94
C PRO A 281 -6.33 9.72 -30.20
N LYS A 282 -7.08 10.15 -31.21
CA LYS A 282 -6.54 10.47 -32.56
C LYS A 282 -5.36 11.44 -32.52
N ASN A 283 -5.40 12.45 -31.66
CA ASN A 283 -4.31 13.42 -31.47
C ASN A 283 -3.03 12.75 -30.94
N ILE A 284 -3.16 11.84 -29.97
CA ILE A 284 -2.04 11.08 -29.41
C ILE A 284 -1.47 10.12 -30.46
N LYS A 285 -2.34 9.38 -31.17
CA LYS A 285 -1.94 8.45 -32.22
C LYS A 285 -1.14 9.15 -33.32
N THR A 286 -1.69 10.25 -33.86
CA THR A 286 -1.03 11.05 -34.90
C THR A 286 0.32 11.60 -34.43
N PHE A 287 0.41 12.04 -33.17
CA PHE A 287 1.66 12.55 -32.62
C PHE A 287 2.74 11.46 -32.48
N LEU A 288 2.35 10.24 -32.06
CA LEU A 288 3.24 9.09 -31.94
C LEU A 288 3.71 8.56 -33.30
N GLU A 289 2.83 8.56 -34.31
CA GLU A 289 3.17 8.16 -35.69
C GLU A 289 4.25 9.08 -36.27
N ASN A 290 4.19 10.38 -35.97
CA ASN A 290 5.18 11.37 -36.41
C ASN A 290 6.40 11.50 -35.49
N ALA A 291 6.64 10.55 -34.58
CA ALA A 291 7.71 10.63 -33.59
C ALA A 291 8.85 9.62 -33.85
N ASP A 292 9.72 9.88 -34.81
CA ASP A 292 10.84 8.98 -35.13
C ASP A 292 11.95 8.99 -34.08
N GLN A 293 12.26 10.15 -33.50
CA GLN A 293 13.19 10.33 -32.39
C GLN A 293 12.74 9.73 -31.04
N GLY A 294 11.57 9.08 -30.99
CA GLY A 294 10.97 8.56 -29.76
C GLY A 294 10.33 9.65 -28.89
N VAL A 295 9.67 9.21 -27.81
CA VAL A 295 8.82 10.06 -26.97
C VAL A 295 9.18 9.94 -25.49
N LEU A 296 9.31 11.10 -24.83
CA LEU A 296 9.25 11.26 -23.39
C LEU A 296 7.80 11.49 -22.97
N PHE A 297 7.28 10.64 -22.10
CA PHE A 297 5.96 10.85 -21.49
C PHE A 297 6.11 11.43 -20.08
N ILE A 298 5.45 12.55 -19.79
CA ILE A 298 5.49 13.24 -18.49
C ILE A 298 4.11 13.17 -17.84
N SER A 299 4.02 12.57 -16.65
CA SER A 299 2.79 12.50 -15.86
C SER A 299 3.08 12.44 -14.36
N TRP A 300 2.55 13.41 -13.61
CA TRP A 300 2.73 13.52 -12.17
C TRP A 300 1.51 13.01 -11.38
N GLY A 301 0.77 12.06 -11.96
CA GLY A 301 -0.38 11.43 -11.30
C GLY A 301 -1.66 12.27 -11.35
N SER A 302 -2.68 11.86 -10.58
CA SER A 302 -3.98 12.54 -10.52
C SER A 302 -4.01 13.65 -9.45
N MET A 303 -3.27 13.45 -8.35
CA MET A 303 -3.28 14.34 -7.19
C MET A 303 -2.50 15.66 -7.37
N ILE A 304 -1.42 15.65 -8.15
CA ILE A 304 -0.51 16.80 -8.31
C ILE A 304 -0.86 17.57 -9.57
N LYS A 305 -1.07 18.88 -9.44
CA LYS A 305 -1.21 19.77 -10.60
C LYS A 305 0.13 20.33 -11.01
N PHE A 306 0.72 19.76 -12.06
CA PHE A 306 1.97 20.28 -12.64
C PHE A 306 1.80 21.74 -13.05
N SER A 307 0.63 22.10 -13.55
CA SER A 307 0.31 23.47 -13.98
C SER A 307 0.39 24.54 -12.87
N THR A 308 0.42 24.15 -11.58
CA THR A 308 0.60 25.08 -10.43
C THR A 308 2.05 25.45 -10.14
N MET A 309 3.00 24.85 -10.87
CA MET A 309 4.43 25.13 -10.72
C MET A 309 4.77 26.58 -11.13
N PRO A 310 5.78 27.23 -10.51
CA PRO A 310 6.22 28.55 -10.94
C PRO A 310 6.54 28.63 -12.44
N ASN A 311 6.02 29.64 -13.13
CA ASN A 311 6.18 29.82 -14.58
C ASN A 311 7.65 29.84 -15.05
N ASN A 312 8.56 30.38 -14.24
CA ASN A 312 10.00 30.39 -14.54
C ASN A 312 10.58 28.97 -14.59
N LEU A 313 10.10 28.06 -13.75
CA LEU A 313 10.52 26.67 -13.73
C LEU A 313 9.96 25.90 -14.92
N ILE A 314 8.69 26.13 -15.27
CA ILE A 314 8.06 25.57 -16.48
C ILE A 314 8.85 25.99 -17.73
N LYS A 315 9.16 27.28 -17.88
CA LYS A 315 9.98 27.80 -18.99
C LYS A 315 11.35 27.14 -19.07
N ARG A 316 12.00 26.92 -17.92
CA ARG A 316 13.29 26.22 -17.82
C ARG A 316 13.17 24.77 -18.28
N ILE A 317 12.11 24.07 -17.87
CA ILE A 317 11.84 22.69 -18.30
C ILE A 317 11.67 22.62 -19.83
N VAL A 318 10.84 23.50 -20.40
CA VAL A 318 10.66 23.59 -21.85
C VAL A 318 11.99 23.86 -22.56
N ALA A 319 12.76 24.85 -22.09
CA ALA A 319 14.04 25.23 -22.68
C ALA A 319 15.06 24.07 -22.67
N VAL A 320 15.12 23.29 -21.59
CA VAL A 320 16.00 22.12 -21.49
C VAL A 320 15.52 21.02 -22.45
N LEU A 321 14.23 20.67 -22.41
CA LEU A 321 13.68 19.61 -23.25
C LEU A 321 13.82 19.90 -24.75
N LEU A 322 13.71 21.17 -25.16
CA LEU A 322 13.93 21.59 -26.54
C LEU A 322 15.32 21.17 -27.07
N ARG A 323 16.34 21.06 -26.22
CA ARG A 323 17.72 20.68 -26.60
C ARG A 323 17.94 19.18 -26.82
N PHE A 324 17.00 18.32 -26.43
CA PHE A 324 17.14 16.86 -26.58
C PHE A 324 16.36 16.36 -27.78
N ASP A 325 16.89 15.44 -28.57
CA ASP A 325 16.16 14.88 -29.72
C ASP A 325 15.12 13.82 -29.27
N VAL A 326 14.00 14.30 -28.69
CA VAL A 326 12.83 13.51 -28.30
C VAL A 326 11.58 14.35 -28.48
N LYS A 327 10.45 13.73 -28.82
CA LYS A 327 9.12 14.36 -28.70
C LYS A 327 8.60 14.22 -27.27
N VAL A 328 7.68 15.08 -26.86
CA VAL A 328 7.18 15.11 -25.47
C VAL A 328 5.66 15.04 -25.45
N ILE A 329 5.11 14.03 -24.78
CA ILE A 329 3.70 14.02 -24.37
C ILE A 329 3.66 14.40 -22.90
N TRP A 330 2.96 15.49 -22.57
CA TRP A 330 2.93 16.02 -21.22
C TRP A 330 1.50 16.14 -20.72
N LYS A 331 1.17 15.37 -19.67
CA LYS A 331 -0.09 15.55 -18.95
C LYS A 331 -0.12 16.94 -18.28
N TRP A 332 -1.10 17.76 -18.63
CA TRP A 332 -1.16 19.17 -18.27
C TRP A 332 -2.58 19.60 -17.85
N GLU A 333 -2.73 20.06 -16.61
CA GLU A 333 -4.04 20.30 -15.98
C GLU A 333 -4.60 21.72 -16.20
N SER A 334 -4.14 22.46 -17.23
CA SER A 334 -4.56 23.83 -17.51
C SER A 334 -4.78 24.05 -19.01
N ASP A 335 -5.68 24.97 -19.38
CA ASP A 335 -5.88 25.36 -20.78
C ASP A 335 -4.73 26.20 -21.34
N LYS A 336 -4.02 26.93 -20.46
CA LYS A 336 -2.85 27.71 -20.84
C LYS A 336 -1.65 26.79 -20.98
N ILE A 337 -1.26 26.49 -22.21
CA ILE A 337 -0.12 25.62 -22.51
C ILE A 337 1.23 26.34 -22.31
N PRO A 338 2.29 25.61 -21.89
CA PRO A 338 3.63 26.17 -21.68
C PRO A 338 4.33 26.72 -22.93
N THR A 339 4.03 26.17 -24.11
CA THR A 339 4.70 26.48 -25.38
C THR A 339 3.85 25.98 -26.55
N GLU A 340 4.00 26.61 -27.72
CA GLU A 340 3.35 26.22 -28.98
C GLU A 340 4.26 25.37 -29.89
N SER A 341 5.45 24.98 -29.42
CA SER A 341 6.36 24.13 -30.20
C SER A 341 5.73 22.77 -30.50
N GLU A 342 5.77 22.36 -31.78
CA GLU A 342 5.27 21.07 -32.28
C GLU A 342 5.95 19.83 -31.65
N LYS A 343 7.04 20.04 -30.91
CA LYS A 343 7.72 19.02 -30.11
C LYS A 343 6.88 18.53 -28.93
N PHE A 344 5.92 19.33 -28.46
CA PHE A 344 5.14 19.05 -27.27
C PHE A 344 3.67 18.79 -27.62
N LEU A 345 3.12 17.71 -27.08
CA LEU A 345 1.69 17.46 -27.03
C LEU A 345 1.22 17.55 -25.57
N PHE A 346 0.41 18.56 -25.26
CA PHE A 346 -0.20 18.72 -23.95
C PHE A 346 -1.56 18.05 -23.92
N ILE A 347 -1.79 17.17 -22.93
CA ILE A 347 -3.07 16.45 -22.77
C ILE A 347 -3.57 16.56 -21.34
N LYS A 348 -4.88 16.76 -21.14
CA LYS A 348 -5.46 16.85 -19.78
C LYS A 348 -5.50 15.50 -19.08
N TRP A 349 -5.81 14.46 -19.82
CA TRP A 349 -5.87 13.09 -19.33
C TRP A 349 -5.14 12.16 -20.29
N ALA A 350 -4.38 11.24 -19.71
CA ALA A 350 -3.52 10.32 -20.45
C ALA A 350 -4.00 8.88 -20.24
N PRO A 351 -4.18 8.07 -21.29
CA PRO A 351 -4.27 6.62 -21.15
C PRO A 351 -2.88 6.08 -20.78
N GLN A 352 -2.48 6.29 -19.53
CA GLN A 352 -1.09 6.19 -19.07
C GLN A 352 -0.46 4.81 -19.35
N LEU A 353 -1.12 3.71 -18.98
CA LEU A 353 -0.60 2.37 -19.22
C LEU A 353 -0.36 2.08 -20.71
N GLN A 354 -1.29 2.47 -21.59
CA GLN A 354 -1.14 2.32 -23.04
C GLN A 354 0.03 3.13 -23.58
N LEU A 355 0.14 4.40 -23.18
CA LEU A 355 1.25 5.27 -23.56
C LEU A 355 2.58 4.68 -23.08
N LEU A 356 2.65 4.26 -21.83
CA LEU A 356 3.84 3.64 -21.24
C LEU A 356 4.19 2.34 -21.96
N CYS A 357 3.24 1.53 -22.41
CA CYS A 357 3.54 0.30 -23.14
C CYS A 357 3.74 0.51 -24.66
N HIS A 358 3.49 1.72 -25.18
CA HIS A 358 3.68 2.00 -26.60
C HIS A 358 5.17 1.96 -27.02
N PRO A 359 5.53 1.36 -28.17
CA PRO A 359 6.94 1.22 -28.60
C PRO A 359 7.69 2.55 -28.82
N LYS A 360 6.98 3.59 -29.26
CA LYS A 360 7.54 4.94 -29.49
C LYS A 360 7.82 5.70 -28.18
N VAL A 361 7.17 5.34 -27.06
CA VAL A 361 7.49 5.93 -25.76
C VAL A 361 8.74 5.26 -25.22
N LYS A 362 9.78 6.06 -24.95
CA LYS A 362 11.11 5.58 -24.55
C LYS A 362 11.42 5.89 -23.10
N TYR A 363 10.90 7.00 -22.59
CA TYR A 363 11.20 7.49 -21.26
C TYR A 363 9.92 7.92 -20.56
N PHE A 364 9.88 7.71 -19.25
CA PHE A 364 8.82 8.21 -18.39
C PHE A 364 9.38 9.24 -17.40
N TRP A 365 8.75 10.40 -17.29
CA TRP A 365 9.02 11.33 -16.19
C TRP A 365 7.82 11.37 -15.23
N GLY A 366 8.00 10.74 -14.09
CA GLY A 366 7.01 10.64 -13.03
C GLY A 366 7.37 11.41 -11.77
N HIS A 367 6.41 11.47 -10.86
CA HIS A 367 6.54 12.06 -9.52
C HIS A 367 6.87 11.03 -8.43
N GLY A 368 6.93 9.74 -8.76
CA GLY A 368 7.26 8.68 -7.80
C GLY A 368 6.06 7.97 -7.17
N GLY A 369 4.83 8.28 -7.58
CA GLY A 369 3.66 7.52 -7.14
C GLY A 369 3.74 6.05 -7.57
N LEU A 370 3.38 5.13 -6.66
CA LEU A 370 3.61 3.70 -6.82
C LEU A 370 2.99 3.10 -8.08
N LEU A 371 1.75 3.49 -8.42
CA LEU A 371 1.08 2.97 -9.62
C LEU A 371 1.81 3.35 -10.90
N GLY A 372 2.22 4.62 -11.03
CA GLY A 372 2.94 5.08 -12.22
C GLY A 372 4.31 4.44 -12.37
N ILE A 373 5.03 4.23 -11.27
CA ILE A 373 6.29 3.46 -11.28
C ILE A 373 6.03 2.01 -11.68
N THR A 374 4.99 1.38 -11.13
CA THR A 374 4.68 -0.03 -11.41
C THR A 374 4.26 -0.25 -12.86
N GLU A 375 3.45 0.65 -13.42
CA GLU A 375 3.07 0.64 -14.85
C GLU A 375 4.31 0.84 -15.74
N ALA A 376 5.20 1.78 -15.40
CA ALA A 376 6.43 2.01 -16.16
C ALA A 376 7.42 0.83 -16.07
N LEU A 377 7.54 0.22 -14.89
CA LEU A 377 8.30 -1.01 -14.67
C LEU A 377 7.72 -2.16 -15.49
N TYR A 378 6.40 -2.38 -15.45
CA TYR A 378 5.73 -3.42 -16.23
C TYR A 378 6.01 -3.24 -17.73
N CYS A 379 5.95 -2.02 -18.25
CA CYS A 379 6.24 -1.70 -19.65
C CYS A 379 7.74 -1.56 -19.98
N GLY A 380 8.64 -1.78 -19.01
CA GLY A 380 10.10 -1.75 -19.21
C GLY A 380 10.66 -0.38 -19.60
N LYS A 381 10.10 0.71 -19.06
CA LYS A 381 10.49 2.09 -19.40
C LYS A 381 11.45 2.68 -18.36
N PRO A 382 12.62 3.18 -18.78
CA PRO A 382 13.47 4.02 -17.93
C PRO A 382 12.72 5.24 -17.40
N MET A 383 12.97 5.57 -16.14
CA MET A 383 12.22 6.61 -15.44
C MET A 383 13.11 7.75 -14.98
N LEU A 384 12.70 8.99 -15.21
CA LEU A 384 13.11 10.13 -14.40
C LEU A 384 12.04 10.33 -13.33
N ILE A 385 12.43 10.41 -12.07
CA ILE A 385 11.48 10.55 -10.96
C ILE A 385 11.78 11.82 -10.17
N THR A 386 10.74 12.62 -9.92
CA THR A 386 10.80 13.83 -9.08
C THR A 386 9.83 13.70 -7.91
N PRO A 387 10.28 13.16 -6.76
CA PRO A 387 9.42 13.01 -5.58
C PRO A 387 9.00 14.35 -5.00
N ILE A 388 7.74 14.43 -4.56
CA ILE A 388 7.10 15.65 -4.05
C ILE A 388 6.64 15.48 -2.59
N TYR A 389 5.91 14.40 -2.27
CA TYR A 389 5.38 14.13 -0.91
C TYR A 389 5.10 12.64 -0.69
N GLY A 390 4.86 12.23 0.55
CA GLY A 390 4.37 10.89 0.88
C GLY A 390 5.35 9.77 0.51
N ASP A 391 4.80 8.65 0.03
CA ASP A 391 5.51 7.42 -0.38
C ASP A 391 6.45 7.61 -1.60
N GLN A 392 6.28 8.73 -2.31
CA GLN A 392 7.04 9.01 -3.53
C GLN A 392 8.56 8.95 -3.31
N PHE A 393 9.04 9.34 -2.12
CA PHE A 393 10.46 9.32 -1.80
C PHE A 393 11.00 7.89 -1.75
N VAL A 394 10.40 7.00 -0.94
CA VAL A 394 10.85 5.61 -0.84
C VAL A 394 10.73 4.88 -2.18
N ASN A 395 9.64 5.12 -2.92
CA ASN A 395 9.44 4.54 -4.25
C ASN A 395 10.51 5.02 -5.25
N SER A 396 10.86 6.31 -5.22
CA SER A 396 11.91 6.89 -6.08
C SER A 396 13.26 6.23 -5.84
N TYR A 397 13.60 5.98 -4.58
CA TYR A 397 14.86 5.31 -4.26
C TYR A 397 14.82 3.82 -4.60
N ALA A 398 13.67 3.15 -4.57
CA ALA A 398 13.54 1.80 -5.11
C ALA A 398 13.93 1.75 -6.60
N VAL A 399 13.43 2.70 -7.41
CA VAL A 399 13.81 2.86 -8.84
C VAL A 399 15.33 3.07 -8.98
N LYS A 400 15.92 3.95 -8.15
CA LYS A 400 17.36 4.22 -8.16
C LYS A 400 18.19 2.97 -7.80
N ASN A 401 17.78 2.26 -6.75
CA ASN A 401 18.49 1.08 -6.23
C ASN A 401 18.49 -0.07 -7.24
N ARG A 402 17.42 -0.21 -8.06
CA ARG A 402 17.36 -1.17 -9.18
C ARG A 402 18.01 -0.66 -10.46
N ARG A 403 18.51 0.57 -10.48
CA ARG A 403 19.12 1.21 -11.67
C ARG A 403 18.17 1.13 -12.88
N ILE A 404 16.89 1.39 -12.66
CA ILE A 404 15.87 1.48 -13.73
C ILE A 404 15.45 2.93 -13.99
N GLY A 405 16.13 3.89 -13.35
CA GLY A 405 15.82 5.30 -13.50
C GLY A 405 16.74 6.21 -12.69
N TYR A 406 16.52 7.51 -12.88
CA TYR A 406 17.23 8.60 -12.20
C TYR A 406 16.26 9.36 -11.29
N VAL A 407 16.71 9.76 -10.10
CA VAL A 407 15.93 10.58 -9.17
C VAL A 407 16.45 12.01 -9.21
N LEU A 408 15.61 12.95 -9.62
CA LEU A 408 15.86 14.38 -9.60
C LEU A 408 14.94 15.01 -8.55
N GLY A 409 15.49 15.33 -7.38
CA GLY A 409 14.74 15.98 -6.30
C GLY A 409 14.14 17.30 -6.75
N TYR A 410 12.95 17.63 -6.26
CA TYR A 410 12.25 18.86 -6.66
C TYR A 410 13.05 20.15 -6.36
N LEU A 411 13.79 20.17 -5.24
CA LEU A 411 14.66 21.29 -4.89
C LEU A 411 15.86 21.41 -5.84
N ASP A 412 16.44 20.28 -6.26
CA ASP A 412 17.54 20.25 -7.24
C ASP A 412 17.06 20.64 -8.63
N MET A 413 15.85 20.23 -9.02
CA MET A 413 15.21 20.66 -10.25
C MET A 413 15.01 22.18 -10.29
N ARG A 414 14.74 22.79 -9.13
CA ARG A 414 14.57 24.25 -9.00
C ARG A 414 15.88 25.02 -8.99
N SER A 415 16.97 24.41 -8.53
CA SER A 415 18.22 25.11 -8.25
C SER A 415 18.91 25.62 -9.51
N SER A 416 18.89 24.85 -10.62
CA SER A 416 19.58 25.25 -11.84
C SER A 416 18.98 24.61 -13.10
N GLU A 417 19.31 25.17 -14.26
CA GLU A 417 18.98 24.56 -15.55
C GLU A 417 19.90 23.36 -15.83
N TYR A 418 21.13 23.45 -15.32
CA TYR A 418 22.15 22.43 -15.45
C TYR A 418 21.74 21.10 -14.79
N SER A 419 21.17 21.14 -13.57
CA SER A 419 20.71 19.92 -12.87
C SER A 419 19.64 19.18 -13.67
N LEU A 420 18.67 19.91 -14.23
CA LEU A 420 17.64 19.33 -15.08
C LEU A 420 18.22 18.76 -16.38
N TYR A 421 19.09 19.52 -17.05
CA TYR A 421 19.77 19.05 -18.26
C TYR A 421 20.62 17.81 -18.00
N ALA A 422 21.38 17.78 -16.90
CA ALA A 422 22.20 16.64 -16.51
C ALA A 422 21.36 15.41 -16.19
N ALA A 423 20.23 15.56 -15.49
CA ALA A 423 19.31 14.47 -15.19
C ALA A 423 18.77 13.82 -16.47
N PHE A 424 18.30 14.63 -17.43
CA PHE A 424 17.83 14.11 -18.71
C PHE A 424 18.94 13.47 -19.54
N LYS A 425 20.11 14.12 -19.62
CA LYS A 425 21.28 13.58 -20.32
C LYS A 425 21.71 12.24 -19.76
N ASN A 426 21.67 12.08 -18.43
CA ASN A 426 21.96 10.82 -17.76
C ASN A 426 20.90 9.77 -18.09
N LEU A 427 19.62 10.10 -18.02
CA LEU A 427 18.53 9.19 -18.39
C LEU A 427 18.70 8.64 -19.81
N THR A 428 19.03 9.51 -20.79
CA THR A 428 19.14 9.12 -22.21
C THR A 428 20.44 8.41 -22.57
N ARG A 429 21.53 8.63 -21.81
CA ARG A 429 22.85 8.00 -22.08
C ARG A 429 23.13 6.76 -21.24
N SER A 430 22.33 6.53 -20.21
CA SER A 430 22.55 5.44 -19.25
C SER A 430 22.00 4.11 -19.78
N GLY A 431 22.57 3.01 -19.30
CA GLY A 431 22.06 1.65 -19.55
C GLY A 431 20.74 1.32 -18.84
N TYR A 432 19.96 2.32 -18.42
CA TYR A 432 18.69 2.11 -17.74
C TYR A 432 17.65 1.41 -18.62
N GLU A 433 17.72 1.54 -19.95
CA GLU A 433 16.80 0.81 -20.85
C GLU A 433 16.95 -0.69 -20.73
N HIS A 434 18.18 -1.21 -20.73
CA HIS A 434 18.44 -2.63 -20.56
C HIS A 434 17.94 -3.12 -19.20
N ARG A 435 18.29 -2.39 -18.12
CA ARG A 435 17.85 -2.73 -16.77
C ARG A 435 16.33 -2.68 -16.62
N ALA A 436 15.66 -1.68 -17.18
CA ALA A 436 14.21 -1.57 -17.10
C ALA A 436 13.52 -2.75 -17.82
N LYS A 437 14.05 -3.20 -18.97
CA LYS A 437 13.53 -4.39 -19.67
C LYS A 437 13.74 -5.68 -18.87
N GLU A 438 14.94 -5.89 -18.33
CA GLU A 438 15.25 -7.03 -17.45
C GLU A 438 14.30 -7.09 -16.25
N PHE A 439 14.11 -5.96 -15.55
CA PHE A 439 13.22 -5.89 -14.40
C PHE A 439 11.73 -5.98 -14.77
N SER A 440 11.34 -5.54 -15.98
CA SER A 440 10.00 -5.76 -16.54
C SER A 440 9.71 -7.24 -16.74
N GLU A 441 10.65 -7.98 -17.33
CA GLU A 441 10.54 -9.43 -17.53
C GLU A 441 10.42 -10.14 -16.18
N MET A 442 11.29 -9.82 -15.22
CA MET A 442 11.21 -10.37 -13.86
C MET A 442 9.90 -10.00 -13.14
N PHE A 443 9.39 -8.78 -13.31
CA PHE A 443 8.13 -8.36 -12.68
C PHE A 443 6.92 -9.10 -13.27
N ARG A 444 6.95 -9.41 -14.57
CA ARG A 444 5.86 -10.10 -15.29
C ARG A 444 5.94 -11.62 -15.18
N HIS A 445 7.14 -12.16 -15.03
CA HIS A 445 7.38 -13.60 -14.90
C HIS A 445 7.06 -14.05 -13.47
N ARG A 446 5.80 -14.39 -13.23
CA ARG A 446 5.28 -14.89 -11.95
C ARG A 446 4.53 -16.19 -12.17
N GLU A 447 4.39 -16.97 -11.09
CA GLU A 447 3.61 -18.21 -11.10
C GLU A 447 2.14 -17.94 -11.50
N ASN A 448 1.53 -16.89 -10.93
CA ASN A 448 0.16 -16.46 -11.22
C ASN A 448 0.10 -14.94 -11.40
N LYS A 449 -0.90 -14.46 -12.14
CA LYS A 449 -1.16 -13.01 -12.21
C LYS A 449 -1.58 -12.50 -10.82
N PRO A 450 -1.28 -11.23 -10.48
CA PRO A 450 -1.63 -10.68 -9.16
C PRO A 450 -3.12 -10.80 -8.81
N ILE A 451 -3.99 -10.62 -9.81
CA ILE A 451 -5.44 -10.75 -9.65
C ILE A 451 -5.86 -12.20 -9.34
N ASP A 452 -5.30 -13.18 -10.04
CA ASP A 452 -5.61 -14.60 -9.85
C ASP A 452 -5.15 -15.08 -8.47
N THR A 453 -3.97 -14.64 -8.03
CA THR A 453 -3.47 -14.89 -6.66
C THR A 453 -4.43 -14.32 -5.62
N ALA A 454 -4.88 -13.07 -5.79
CA ALA A 454 -5.76 -12.42 -4.83
C ALA A 454 -7.13 -13.11 -4.75
N VAL A 455 -7.73 -13.43 -5.90
CA VAL A 455 -9.00 -14.16 -5.98
C VAL A 455 -8.88 -15.53 -5.34
N TRP A 456 -7.81 -16.27 -5.63
CA TRP A 456 -7.58 -17.59 -5.06
C TRP A 456 -7.55 -17.55 -3.52
N TRP A 457 -6.84 -16.58 -2.93
CA TRP A 457 -6.77 -16.45 -1.48
C TRP A 457 -8.11 -16.09 -0.83
N VAL A 458 -8.88 -15.20 -1.45
CA VAL A 458 -10.23 -14.85 -0.98
C VAL A 458 -11.16 -16.07 -1.06
N GLU A 459 -11.20 -16.76 -2.19
CA GLU A 459 -12.03 -17.96 -2.36
C GLU A 459 -11.60 -19.11 -1.44
N HIS A 460 -10.30 -19.24 -1.20
CA HIS A 460 -9.75 -20.23 -0.28
C HIS A 460 -10.23 -19.98 1.16
N LEU A 461 -10.22 -18.72 1.63
CA LEU A 461 -10.77 -18.32 2.93
C LEU A 461 -12.29 -18.55 3.01
N LEU A 462 -13.02 -18.26 1.93
CA LEU A 462 -14.47 -18.46 1.87
C LEU A 462 -14.86 -19.94 1.86
N LYS A 463 -14.04 -20.79 1.23
CA LYS A 463 -14.28 -22.23 1.10
C LYS A 463 -13.97 -22.99 2.39
N TYR A 464 -12.87 -22.66 3.06
CA TYR A 464 -12.37 -23.41 4.20
C TYR A 464 -12.35 -22.55 5.46
N LYS A 465 -13.37 -22.70 6.32
CA LYS A 465 -13.43 -21.98 7.61
C LYS A 465 -12.20 -22.23 8.48
N SER A 466 -11.64 -23.45 8.43
CA SER A 466 -10.42 -23.83 9.15
C SER A 466 -9.19 -23.05 8.70
N THR A 467 -9.12 -22.58 7.45
CA THR A 467 -8.01 -21.74 6.98
C THR A 467 -7.91 -20.47 7.82
N SER A 468 -9.07 -19.90 8.18
CA SER A 468 -9.14 -18.75 9.07
C SER A 468 -8.42 -19.05 10.39
N GLU A 469 -8.76 -20.17 11.04
CA GLU A 469 -8.16 -20.61 12.30
C GLU A 469 -6.66 -20.89 12.18
N THR A 470 -6.21 -21.52 11.09
CA THR A 470 -4.79 -21.88 10.91
C THR A 470 -3.88 -20.72 10.57
N LEU A 471 -4.40 -19.66 9.94
CA LEU A 471 -3.63 -18.44 9.66
C LEU A 471 -3.48 -17.53 10.88
N HIS A 472 -4.17 -17.85 11.99
CA HIS A 472 -4.08 -17.11 13.23
C HIS A 472 -2.97 -17.68 14.13
N SER A 473 -1.94 -16.89 14.41
CA SER A 473 -0.87 -17.29 15.31
C SER A 473 -1.25 -17.06 16.77
N TYR A 474 -0.93 -18.01 17.64
CA TYR A 474 -1.07 -17.86 19.09
C TYR A 474 -0.24 -16.69 19.67
N ALA A 475 0.77 -16.23 18.94
CA ALA A 475 1.61 -15.12 19.38
C ALA A 475 0.84 -13.80 19.59
N ILE A 476 -0.36 -13.65 19.00
CA ILE A 476 -1.27 -12.51 19.23
C ILE A 476 -1.79 -12.47 20.68
N GLU A 477 -1.87 -13.62 21.35
CA GLU A 477 -2.33 -13.72 22.75
C GLU A 477 -1.22 -13.45 23.76
N LEU A 478 0.05 -13.45 23.32
CA LEU A 478 1.18 -13.22 24.21
C LEU A 478 1.27 -11.74 24.57
N ASN A 479 1.54 -11.47 25.85
CA ASN A 479 1.94 -10.13 26.26
C ASN A 479 3.32 -9.79 25.65
N TRP A 480 3.63 -8.49 25.58
CA TRP A 480 4.84 -8.00 24.93
C TRP A 480 6.14 -8.59 25.52
N PHE A 481 6.17 -8.87 26.83
CA PHE A 481 7.35 -9.38 27.52
C PHE A 481 7.67 -10.82 27.07
N VAL A 482 6.66 -11.69 27.04
CA VAL A 482 6.78 -13.09 26.57
C VAL A 482 6.97 -13.14 25.05
N PHE A 483 6.26 -12.30 24.29
CA PHE A 483 6.39 -12.24 22.83
C PHE A 483 7.85 -11.97 22.38
N ASN A 484 8.58 -11.12 23.12
CA ASN A 484 9.97 -10.80 22.85
C ASN A 484 10.97 -11.74 23.57
N SER A 485 10.48 -12.85 24.17
CA SER A 485 11.30 -13.82 24.92
C SER A 485 12.11 -13.21 26.06
N LEU A 486 11.66 -12.08 26.62
CA LEU A 486 12.38 -11.39 27.70
C LEU A 486 12.28 -12.16 29.03
N ASP A 487 11.22 -12.94 29.20
CA ASP A 487 11.06 -13.92 30.27
C ASP A 487 12.14 -15.00 30.22
N ALA A 488 12.36 -15.61 29.06
CA ALA A 488 13.40 -16.61 28.86
C ALA A 488 14.81 -16.01 29.06
N ILE A 489 15.07 -14.83 28.51
CA ILE A 489 16.35 -14.12 28.68
C ILE A 489 16.60 -13.81 30.17
N MET A 490 15.57 -13.35 30.90
CA MET A 490 15.66 -13.08 32.32
C MET A 490 16.04 -14.34 33.11
N VAL A 491 15.38 -15.48 32.84
CA VAL A 491 15.70 -16.76 33.49
C VAL A 491 17.15 -17.19 33.22
N ILE A 492 17.64 -17.04 31.99
CA ILE A 492 19.03 -17.36 31.63
C ILE A 492 20.01 -16.45 32.39
N ILE A 493 19.77 -15.14 32.43
CA ILE A 493 20.63 -14.18 33.14
C ILE A 493 20.69 -14.50 34.64
N VAL A 494 19.53 -14.72 35.27
CA VAL A 494 19.45 -15.08 36.70
C VAL A 494 20.22 -16.38 36.96
N SER A 495 20.07 -17.39 36.10
CA SER A 495 20.78 -18.67 36.21
C SER A 495 22.31 -18.49 36.15
N ILE A 496 22.80 -17.68 35.20
CA ILE A 496 24.24 -17.36 35.07
C ILE A 496 24.76 -16.65 36.33
N VAL A 497 24.02 -15.69 36.87
CA VAL A 497 24.41 -14.96 38.10
C VAL A 497 24.49 -15.90 39.29
N VAL A 498 23.50 -16.79 39.46
CA VAL A 498 23.48 -17.79 40.54
C VAL A 498 24.67 -18.74 40.42
N ILE A 499 24.92 -19.29 39.23
CA ILE A 499 26.08 -20.15 38.95
C ILE A 499 27.38 -19.42 39.30
N LYS A 500 27.57 -18.19 38.81
CA LYS A 500 28.77 -17.40 39.09
C LYS A 500 28.99 -17.19 40.59
N LYS A 501 27.94 -16.88 41.37
CA LYS A 501 28.03 -16.74 42.83
C LYS A 501 28.42 -18.04 43.53
N VAL A 502 27.84 -19.16 43.11
CA VAL A 502 28.16 -20.49 43.67
C VAL A 502 29.61 -20.88 43.38
N PHE A 503 30.12 -20.63 42.16
CA PHE A 503 31.47 -21.01 41.76
C PHE A 503 32.58 -20.06 42.26
N LEU A 504 32.28 -18.77 42.48
CA LEU A 504 33.28 -17.79 42.95
C LEU A 504 33.40 -17.68 44.47
N GLY A 505 32.61 -18.44 45.25
CA GLY A 505 32.79 -18.58 46.70
C GLY A 505 32.52 -17.31 47.54
N GLU A 506 31.84 -16.31 46.99
CA GLU A 506 31.50 -15.07 47.70
C GLU A 506 30.22 -15.25 48.55
N GLY A 507 30.35 -15.81 49.76
CA GLY A 507 29.42 -15.62 50.90
C GLY A 507 28.08 -16.41 50.92
N GLU A 508 27.69 -16.89 52.12
CA GLU A 508 26.46 -17.65 52.51
C GLU A 508 25.68 -18.34 51.37
N THR A 509 26.33 -19.31 50.73
CA THR A 509 25.94 -19.97 49.47
C THR A 509 24.56 -20.65 49.43
N TYR A 510 23.95 -20.98 50.57
CA TYR A 510 22.66 -21.70 50.60
C TYR A 510 21.44 -20.80 50.79
N LYS A 511 21.53 -19.78 51.65
CA LYS A 511 20.43 -18.84 51.89
C LYS A 511 20.22 -17.89 50.71
N ASP A 512 21.32 -17.43 50.11
CA ASP A 512 21.25 -16.61 48.91
C ASP A 512 20.67 -17.41 47.74
N PHE A 513 21.07 -18.68 47.57
CA PHE A 513 20.50 -19.56 46.56
C PHE A 513 18.98 -19.74 46.76
N LEU A 514 18.54 -20.04 47.98
CA LEU A 514 17.10 -20.14 48.30
C LEU A 514 16.36 -18.82 48.11
N PHE A 515 16.97 -17.68 48.45
CA PHE A 515 16.38 -16.37 48.27
C PHE A 515 16.23 -16.02 46.78
N PHE A 516 17.26 -16.22 45.95
CA PHE A 516 17.17 -15.96 44.51
C PHE A 516 16.27 -16.97 43.78
N LEU A 517 16.23 -18.22 44.23
CA LEU A 517 15.28 -19.22 43.71
C LEU A 517 13.83 -18.82 44.06
N PHE A 518 13.58 -18.42 45.31
CA PHE A 518 12.26 -17.96 45.76
C PHE A 518 11.84 -16.66 45.06
N LEU A 519 12.77 -15.71 44.88
CA LEU A 519 12.53 -14.48 44.12
C LEU A 519 12.25 -14.79 42.65
N GLY A 520 12.99 -15.73 42.05
CA GLY A 520 12.76 -16.20 40.68
C GLY A 520 11.37 -16.86 40.53
N VAL A 521 10.97 -17.70 41.48
CA VAL A 521 9.64 -18.31 41.51
C VAL A 521 8.54 -17.26 41.71
N LEU A 522 8.73 -16.27 42.57
CA LEU A 522 7.77 -15.17 42.78
C LEU A 522 7.65 -14.26 41.56
N ILE A 523 8.76 -13.95 40.90
CA ILE A 523 8.80 -13.16 39.66
C ILE A 523 8.11 -13.95 38.53
N LEU A 524 8.42 -15.23 38.36
CA LEU A 524 7.75 -16.07 37.38
C LEU A 524 6.24 -16.17 37.71
N TYR A 525 5.88 -16.38 38.98
CA TYR A 525 4.48 -16.46 39.40
C TYR A 525 3.71 -15.15 39.15
N SER A 526 4.33 -13.98 39.34
CA SER A 526 3.69 -12.69 39.06
C SER A 526 3.53 -12.39 37.57
N PHE A 527 4.36 -12.98 36.70
CA PHE A 527 4.23 -12.89 35.24
C PHE A 527 3.31 -13.95 34.63
N PHE A 528 3.13 -15.12 35.28
CA PHE A 528 2.20 -16.16 34.84
C PHE A 528 0.80 -16.03 35.45
N SER A 529 0.57 -15.14 36.42
CA SER A 529 -0.78 -14.81 36.89
C SER A 529 -1.38 -13.66 36.07
N LYS A 530 -2.18 -14.05 35.06
CA LYS A 530 -2.98 -13.27 34.09
C LYS A 530 -2.30 -12.85 32.79
#